data_AF-A0A6P1PZM6-F1
#
_entry.id   AF-A0A6P1PZM6-F1
#
_cell.length_a   1.000
_cell.length_b   1.000
_cell.length_c   1.000
_cell.angle_alpha   90.00
_cell.angle_beta   90.00
_cell.angle_gamma   90.00
#
_symmetry.space_group_name_H-M   'P 1'
#
loop_
_entity.id
_entity.type
_entity.pdbx_description
1 polymer ?
#
loop_
_entity_poly.entity_id
_entity_poly.type
_entity_poly.pdbx_seq_one_letter_code
_entity_poly.pdbx_strand_id
1 'polypeptide(L)'
;MNAYMIQERHKEQLDAGEQAEAQRMARIDSLAADIADKYPETATEFAAMHNLPIEQRLFMRSDKAQDAYAEFVDQLARLQAEELDSLIQIGFMEAV
;
A
#
# COMPACT_ATOMS: atom_id res chain seq x y z
N MET A 1 18.55 11.04 42.04
CA MET A 1 18.89 9.80 41.28
C MET A 1 17.62 9.12 40.74
N ASN A 2 16.63 9.87 40.25
CA ASN A 2 15.33 9.33 39.79
C ASN A 2 14.84 9.93 38.46
N ALA A 3 15.42 11.06 38.02
CA ALA A 3 15.08 11.70 36.75
C ALA A 3 15.55 10.87 35.55
N TYR A 4 16.74 10.26 35.64
CA TYR A 4 17.30 9.42 34.58
C TYR A 4 16.46 8.15 34.33
N MET A 5 15.98 7.49 35.39
CA MET A 5 15.11 6.30 35.29
C MET A 5 13.75 6.61 34.64
N ILE A 6 13.21 7.81 34.88
CA ILE A 6 11.96 8.26 34.24
C ILE A 6 12.19 8.57 32.77
N GLN A 7 13.32 9.22 32.44
CA GLN A 7 13.71 9.50 31.05
C GLN A 7 13.99 8.23 30.25
N GLU A 8 14.64 7.23 30.84
CA GLU A 8 14.89 5.93 30.19
C GLU A 8 13.58 5.22 29.86
N ARG A 9 12.63 5.12 30.80
CA ARG A 9 11.32 4.53 30.53
C ARG A 9 10.53 5.28 29.46
N HIS A 10 10.64 6.61 29.44
CA HIS A 10 9.98 7.42 28.40
C HIS A 10 10.58 7.14 27.03
N LYS A 11 11.90 7.00 26.95
CA LYS A 11 12.60 6.65 25.72
C LYS A 11 12.24 5.25 25.25
N GLU A 12 12.21 4.26 26.14
CA GLU A 12 11.79 2.89 25.82
C GLU A 12 10.35 2.84 25.28
N GLN A 13 9.43 3.64 25.83
CA GLN A 13 8.06 3.74 25.32
C GLN A 13 7.97 4.37 23.93
N LEU A 14 8.77 5.41 23.68
CA LEU A 14 8.85 6.04 22.35
C LEU A 14 9.43 5.08 21.32
N ASP A 15 10.55 4.43 21.66
CA ASP A 15 11.22 3.46 20.78
C ASP A 15 10.28 2.28 20.46
N ALA A 16 9.49 1.81 21.43
CA ALA A 16 8.49 0.77 21.21
C ALA A 16 7.34 1.23 20.29
N GLY A 17 6.91 2.49 20.42
CA GLY A 17 5.91 3.10 19.54
C GLY A 17 6.40 3.22 18.10
N GLU A 18 7.62 3.73 17.91
CA GLU A 18 8.25 3.86 16.59
C GLU A 18 8.44 2.48 15.92
N GLN A 19 8.83 1.46 16.69
CA GLN A 19 8.93 0.10 16.18
C GLN A 19 7.57 -0.47 15.74
N ALA A 20 6.51 -0.22 16.52
CA ALA A 20 5.17 -0.66 16.16
C ALA A 20 4.65 0.03 14.89
N GLU A 21 4.90 1.33 14.73
CA GLU A 21 4.57 2.07 13.52
C GLU A 21 5.37 1.58 12.30
N ALA A 22 6.66 1.32 12.46
CA ALA A 22 7.49 0.78 11.40
C ALA A 22 7.02 -0.62 10.94
N GLN A 23 6.67 -1.50 11.88
CA GLN A 23 6.11 -2.82 11.57
C GLN A 23 4.77 -2.71 10.84
N ARG A 24 3.93 -1.75 11.23
CA ARG A 24 2.66 -1.49 10.56
C ARG A 24 2.88 -1.02 9.13
N MET A 25 3.79 -0.07 8.91
CA MET A 25 4.14 0.41 7.57
C MET A 25 4.68 -0.71 6.69
N ALA A 26 5.59 -1.53 7.20
CA ALA A 26 6.10 -2.68 6.45
C ALA A 26 5.00 -3.68 6.05
N ARG A 27 4.00 -3.91 6.92
CA ARG A 27 2.84 -4.75 6.57
C ARG A 27 1.98 -4.11 5.48
N ILE A 28 1.68 -2.82 5.59
CA ILE A 28 0.89 -2.11 4.58
C ILE A 28 1.60 -2.13 3.24
N ASP A 29 2.91 -1.90 3.21
CA ASP A 29 3.69 -1.95 1.97
C ASP A 29 3.69 -3.38 1.36
N SER A 30 3.78 -4.42 2.19
CA SER A 30 3.67 -5.81 1.73
C SER A 30 2.28 -6.12 1.16
N LEU A 31 1.21 -5.72 1.86
CA LEU A 31 -0.16 -5.91 1.39
C LEU A 31 -0.42 -5.14 0.10
N ALA A 32 0.10 -3.92 -0.01
CA ALA A 32 -0.03 -3.11 -1.22
C ALA A 32 0.63 -3.80 -2.41
N ALA A 33 1.84 -4.34 -2.24
CA ALA A 33 2.50 -5.12 -3.29
C ALA A 33 1.65 -6.33 -3.74
N ASP A 34 1.15 -7.13 -2.78
CA ASP A 34 0.31 -8.29 -3.06
C ASP A 34 -1.01 -7.93 -3.76
N ILE A 35 -1.54 -6.73 -3.50
CA ILE A 35 -2.76 -6.23 -4.14
C ILE A 35 -2.46 -5.71 -5.54
N ALA A 36 -1.36 -4.95 -5.71
CA ALA A 36 -0.93 -4.43 -7.00
C ALA A 36 -0.70 -5.56 -8.02
N ASP A 37 -0.13 -6.68 -7.59
CA ASP A 37 0.09 -7.87 -8.43
C ASP A 37 -1.19 -8.52 -8.98
N LYS A 38 -2.36 -8.15 -8.45
CA LYS A 38 -3.68 -8.65 -8.94
C LYS A 38 -4.24 -7.78 -10.06
N TYR A 39 -3.71 -6.58 -10.26
CA TYR A 39 -4.09 -5.73 -11.39
C TYR A 39 -3.41 -6.19 -12.68
N PRO A 40 -3.99 -5.87 -13.85
CA PRO A 40 -3.31 -6.06 -15.13
C PRO A 40 -1.91 -5.42 -15.13
N GLU A 41 -0.95 -6.03 -15.81
CA GLU A 41 0.45 -5.56 -15.78
C GLU A 41 0.61 -4.24 -16.55
N THR A 42 -0.24 -4.02 -17.55
CA THR A 42 -0.15 -2.84 -18.41
C THR A 42 -1.49 -2.12 -18.58
N ALA A 43 -1.41 -0.82 -18.86
CA ALA A 43 -2.56 -0.01 -19.22
C ALA A 43 -3.29 -0.56 -20.46
N THR A 44 -2.53 -1.20 -21.37
CA THR A 44 -3.08 -1.80 -22.59
C THR A 44 -3.90 -3.05 -22.29
N GLU A 45 -3.44 -3.90 -21.37
CA GLU A 45 -4.20 -5.07 -20.92
C GLU A 45 -5.48 -4.67 -20.20
N PHE A 46 -5.39 -3.67 -19.31
CA PHE A 46 -6.55 -3.09 -18.65
C PHE A 46 -7.58 -2.59 -19.67
N ALA A 47 -7.14 -1.83 -20.68
CA ALA A 47 -8.00 -1.33 -21.75
C ALA A 47 -8.66 -2.44 -22.58
N ALA A 48 -7.92 -3.53 -22.83
CA ALA A 48 -8.41 -4.69 -23.57
C ALA A 48 -9.46 -5.47 -22.78
N MET A 49 -9.24 -5.70 -21.48
CA MET A 49 -10.20 -6.37 -20.59
C MET A 49 -11.54 -5.62 -20.52
N HIS A 50 -11.50 -4.30 -20.54
CA HIS A 50 -12.70 -3.45 -20.45
C HIS A 50 -13.33 -3.10 -21.79
N ASN A 51 -12.87 -3.70 -22.88
CA ASN A 51 -13.39 -3.50 -24.22
C ASN A 51 -13.48 -2.01 -24.65
N LEU A 52 -12.49 -1.19 -24.28
CA LEU A 52 -12.48 0.22 -24.64
C LEU A 52 -12.43 0.42 -26.18
N PRO A 53 -12.90 1.57 -26.71
CA PRO A 53 -12.71 1.96 -28.10
C PRO A 53 -11.23 1.91 -28.56
N ILE A 54 -11.02 1.64 -29.85
CA ILE A 54 -9.68 1.44 -30.43
C ILE A 54 -8.78 2.65 -30.21
N GLU A 55 -9.32 3.85 -30.35
CA GLU A 55 -8.60 5.12 -30.19
C GLU A 55 -8.03 5.25 -28.77
N GLN A 56 -8.82 4.86 -27.77
CA GLN A 56 -8.41 4.91 -26.36
C GLN A 56 -7.36 3.84 -26.05
N ARG A 57 -7.53 2.61 -26.58
CA ARG A 57 -6.51 1.56 -26.46
C ARG A 57 -5.18 1.99 -27.09
N LEU A 58 -5.23 2.73 -28.19
CA LEU A 58 -4.03 3.19 -28.89
C LEU A 58 -3.26 4.22 -28.05
N PHE A 59 -3.97 5.13 -27.38
CA PHE A 59 -3.36 6.09 -26.44
C PHE A 59 -2.69 5.39 -25.25
N MET A 60 -3.32 4.33 -24.72
CA MET A 60 -2.82 3.57 -23.57
C MET A 60 -1.55 2.77 -23.86
N ARG A 61 -1.09 2.70 -25.12
CA ARG A 61 0.23 2.15 -25.48
C ARG A 61 1.39 3.12 -25.25
N SER A 62 1.13 4.40 -25.06
CA SER A 62 2.20 5.38 -24.82
C SER A 62 2.85 5.18 -23.46
N ASP A 63 4.15 5.44 -23.37
CA ASP A 63 4.92 5.30 -22.11
C ASP A 63 4.27 6.12 -20.98
N LYS A 64 3.86 7.36 -21.28
CA LYS A 64 3.17 8.22 -20.31
C LYS A 64 1.87 7.63 -19.77
N ALA A 65 1.13 6.89 -20.60
CA ALA A 65 -0.10 6.23 -20.16
C ALA A 65 0.19 4.97 -19.33
N GLN A 66 1.30 4.28 -19.61
CA GLN A 66 1.78 3.17 -18.78
C GLN A 66 2.23 3.66 -17.41
N ASP A 67 3.01 4.74 -17.36
CA ASP A 67 3.46 5.36 -16.11
C ASP A 67 2.28 5.82 -15.25
N ALA A 68 1.32 6.52 -15.86
CA ALA A 68 0.12 6.98 -15.18
C ALA A 68 -0.76 5.81 -14.67
N TYR A 69 -0.79 4.69 -15.39
CA TYR A 69 -1.49 3.50 -14.96
C TYR A 69 -0.80 2.81 -13.79
N ALA A 70 0.52 2.69 -13.81
CA ALA A 70 1.29 2.15 -12.70
C ALA A 70 1.08 2.97 -11.42
N GLU A 71 1.11 4.30 -11.53
CA GLU A 71 0.83 5.20 -10.40
C GLU A 71 -0.61 5.02 -9.89
N PHE A 72 -1.58 4.87 -10.79
CA PHE A 72 -2.97 4.60 -10.42
C PHE A 72 -3.13 3.28 -9.65
N VAL A 73 -2.49 2.20 -10.12
CA VAL A 73 -2.52 0.89 -9.46
C VAL A 73 -1.86 0.97 -8.09
N ASP A 74 -0.69 1.61 -7.98
CA ASP A 74 0.03 1.77 -6.71
C ASP A 74 -0.81 2.53 -5.68
N GLN A 75 -1.44 3.65 -6.09
CA GLN A 75 -2.31 4.43 -5.20
C GLN A 75 -3.52 3.62 -4.71
N LEU A 76 -4.19 2.88 -5.61
CA LEU A 76 -5.33 2.05 -5.23
C LEU A 76 -4.93 0.90 -4.31
N ALA A 77 -3.83 0.21 -4.63
CA ALA A 77 -3.30 -0.88 -3.83
C ALA A 77 -2.95 -0.42 -2.42
N ARG A 78 -2.34 0.77 -2.29
CA ARG A 78 -2.01 1.37 -0.99
C ARG A 78 -3.24 1.72 -0.18
N LEU A 79 -4.25 2.35 -0.78
CA LEU A 79 -5.52 2.66 -0.11
C LEU A 79 -6.21 1.37 0.39
N GLN A 80 -6.26 0.34 -0.45
CA GLN A 80 -6.85 -0.93 -0.06
C GLN A 80 -6.05 -1.63 1.04
N ALA A 81 -4.72 -1.58 1.00
CA ALA A 81 -3.86 -2.15 2.03
C ALA A 81 -4.04 -1.45 3.39
N GLU A 82 -4.20 -0.13 3.39
CA GLU A 82 -4.51 0.65 4.61
C GLU A 82 -5.87 0.26 5.20
N GLU A 83 -6.89 0.10 4.36
CA GLU A 83 -8.21 -0.38 4.79
C GLU A 83 -8.11 -1.80 5.39
N LEU A 84 -7.38 -2.70 4.75
CA LEU A 84 -7.19 -4.07 5.26
C LEU A 84 -6.41 -4.10 6.58
N ASP A 85 -5.32 -3.34 6.73
CA ASP A 85 -4.60 -3.24 8.01
C ASP A 85 -5.51 -2.67 9.11
N SER A 86 -6.39 -1.71 8.78
CA SER A 86 -7.38 -1.21 9.75
C SER A 86 -8.34 -2.29 10.24
N LEU A 87 -8.78 -3.19 9.35
CA LEU A 87 -9.64 -4.33 9.68
C LEU A 87 -8.90 -5.37 10.54
N ILE A 88 -7.60 -5.58 10.28
CA ILE A 88 -6.73 -6.45 11.09
C ILE A 88 -6.58 -5.87 12.50
N GLN A 89 -6.36 -4.56 12.62
CA GLN A 89 -6.17 -3.90 13.93
C GLN A 89 -7.40 -3.98 14.83
N ILE A 90 -8.61 -3.91 14.26
CA ILE A 90 -9.86 -4.06 15.03
C ILE A 90 -10.27 -5.53 15.24
N GLY A 91 -9.46 -6.48 14.76
CA GLY A 91 -9.70 -7.92 14.93
C GLY A 91 -10.80 -8.49 14.04
N PHE A 92 -11.17 -7.80 12.97
CA PHE A 92 -12.19 -8.27 12.01
C PHE A 92 -11.61 -9.21 10.95
N MET A 93 -10.29 -9.18 10.74
CA MET A 93 -9.55 -10.05 9.84
C MET A 93 -8.25 -10.53 10.50
N GLU A 94 -7.80 -11.74 10.14
CA GLU A 94 -6.50 -12.26 10.56
C GLU A 94 -5.39 -11.69 9.66
N ALA A 95 -4.23 -11.37 10.25
CA ALA A 95 -3.02 -11.08 9.49
C ALA A 95 -2.55 -12.40 8.87
N VAL A 96 -2.56 -12.47 7.53
CA VAL A 96 -2.08 -13.62 6.75
C VAL A 96 -0.56 -13.63 6.71
#